data_AF-A0A2V8SM40-F1
#
_entry.id   AF-A0A2V8SM40-F1
#
_cell.length_a   1.000
_cell.length_b   1.000
_cell.length_c   1.000
_cell.angle_alpha   90.00
_cell.angle_beta   90.00
_cell.angle_gamma   90.00
#
_symmetry.space_group_name_H-M   'P 1'
#
loop_
_entity.id
_entity.type
_entity.pdbx_description
1 polymer ?
#
loop_
_entity_poly.entity_id
_entity_poly.type
_entity_poly.pdbx_seq_one_letter_code
_entity_poly.pdbx_strand_id
1 'polypeptide(L)'
;MVSNIFKQSVIVLAMTLSMCLVAIGQGNKVVAKTATEDLTAVKSSPAYAELQLKRTELLSDLESLLLEYTEEFPKIKEIRNTITLLDRDIARISKVKPSESTKLTLALGKLMVTRIELENDLWKLQKSYQDGHPEVKRAKKRVEVYETTISDILN
;
A
#
# COMPACT_ATOMS: atom_id res chain seq x y z
N MET A 1 -65.32 -7.28 -18.25
CA MET A 1 -64.27 -7.13 -17.22
C MET A 1 -63.39 -8.39 -17.02
N VAL A 2 -63.59 -9.48 -17.79
CA VAL A 2 -62.82 -10.74 -17.66
C VAL A 2 -61.61 -10.83 -18.61
N SER A 3 -61.58 -10.03 -19.69
CA SER A 3 -60.52 -10.08 -20.72
C SER A 3 -59.16 -9.48 -20.27
N ASN A 4 -59.15 -8.48 -19.40
CA ASN A 4 -57.90 -7.83 -18.95
C ASN A 4 -57.15 -8.61 -17.86
N ILE A 5 -57.86 -9.44 -17.08
CA ILE A 5 -57.25 -10.28 -16.03
C ILE A 5 -56.46 -11.42 -16.69
N PHE A 6 -56.99 -12.00 -17.78
CA PHE A 6 -56.32 -13.07 -18.52
C PHE A 6 -55.03 -12.61 -19.22
N LYS A 7 -54.98 -11.36 -19.71
CA LYS A 7 -53.77 -10.78 -20.30
C LYS A 7 -52.68 -10.48 -19.26
N GLN A 8 -53.06 -10.06 -18.04
CA GLN A 8 -52.09 -9.83 -16.97
C GLN A 8 -51.48 -11.13 -16.42
N SER A 9 -52.25 -12.22 -16.36
CA SER A 9 -51.74 -13.52 -15.92
C SER A 9 -50.72 -14.15 -16.88
N VAL A 10 -50.87 -13.94 -18.20
CA VAL A 10 -49.93 -14.45 -19.22
C VAL A 10 -48.59 -13.69 -19.19
N ILE A 11 -48.60 -12.39 -18.89
CA ILE A 11 -47.37 -11.57 -18.82
C ILE A 11 -46.55 -11.91 -17.57
N VAL A 12 -47.20 -12.17 -16.42
CA VAL A 12 -46.49 -12.55 -15.19
C VAL A 12 -45.87 -13.94 -15.30
N LEU A 13 -46.55 -14.90 -15.95
CA LEU A 13 -46.01 -16.24 -16.17
C LEU A 13 -44.80 -16.25 -17.13
N ALA A 14 -44.81 -15.38 -18.14
CA ALA A 14 -43.69 -15.21 -19.07
C ALA A 14 -42.48 -14.50 -18.44
N MET A 15 -42.68 -13.59 -17.48
CA MET A 15 -41.58 -12.97 -16.74
C MET A 15 -40.92 -13.90 -15.72
N THR A 16 -41.68 -14.82 -15.10
CA THR A 16 -41.12 -15.79 -14.15
C THR A 16 -40.35 -16.94 -14.80
N LEU A 17 -40.62 -17.24 -16.07
CA LEU A 17 -39.90 -18.30 -16.80
C LEU A 17 -38.54 -17.84 -17.37
N SER A 18 -38.28 -16.52 -17.40
CA SER A 18 -37.01 -15.96 -17.89
C SER A 18 -35.91 -15.92 -16.83
N MET A 19 -36.19 -16.25 -15.56
CA MET A 19 -35.24 -16.13 -14.45
C MET A 19 -34.60 -17.46 -14.01
N CYS A 20 -34.86 -18.56 -14.72
CA CYS A 20 -34.34 -19.90 -14.38
C CYS A 20 -33.27 -20.47 -15.34
N LEU A 21 -32.67 -19.66 -16.22
CA LEU A 21 -31.66 -20.14 -17.18
C LEU A 21 -30.26 -19.50 -17.08
N VAL A 22 -29.79 -19.24 -15.85
CA VAL A 22 -28.35 -18.99 -15.60
C VAL A 22 -27.86 -19.92 -14.49
N ALA A 23 -27.83 -21.22 -14.75
CA ALA A 23 -27.23 -22.20 -13.85
C ALA A 23 -26.57 -23.37 -14.60
N ILE A 24 -25.94 -23.12 -15.75
CA ILE A 24 -25.08 -24.11 -16.40
C ILE A 24 -23.87 -23.36 -16.96
N GLY A 25 -22.73 -23.44 -16.26
CA GLY A 25 -21.52 -22.79 -16.76
C GLY A 25 -20.36 -22.57 -15.79
N GLN A 26 -20.37 -23.09 -14.55
CA GLN A 26 -19.13 -23.21 -13.78
C GLN A 26 -18.43 -24.51 -14.14
N GLY A 27 -18.01 -24.60 -15.40
CA GLY A 27 -16.96 -25.53 -15.78
C GLY A 27 -15.72 -25.13 -14.99
N ASN A 28 -15.15 -26.09 -14.27
CA ASN A 28 -13.96 -25.98 -13.44
C ASN A 28 -12.76 -25.57 -14.32
N LYS A 29 -12.71 -24.30 -14.73
CA LYS A 29 -11.50 -23.72 -15.30
C LYS A 29 -10.55 -23.59 -14.13
N VAL A 30 -9.63 -24.54 -14.03
CA VAL A 30 -8.29 -24.27 -13.52
C VAL A 30 -7.71 -23.21 -14.47
N VAL A 31 -8.15 -21.96 -14.30
CA VAL A 31 -7.55 -20.81 -14.95
C VAL A 31 -6.14 -20.76 -14.38
N ALA A 32 -5.14 -20.71 -15.25
CA ALA A 32 -3.77 -20.46 -14.89
C ALA A 32 -3.69 -19.11 -14.15
N LYS A 33 -3.86 -19.19 -12.83
CA LYS A 33 -3.88 -18.12 -11.85
C LYS A 33 -2.48 -18.03 -11.27
N THR A 34 -1.50 -17.53 -12.04
CA THR A 34 -0.11 -17.84 -11.65
C THR A 34 0.95 -16.76 -11.86
N ALA A 35 0.60 -15.53 -12.25
CA ALA A 35 1.61 -14.45 -12.28
C ALA A 35 1.02 -13.04 -12.16
N THR A 36 -0.05 -12.74 -12.90
CA THR A 36 -0.61 -11.39 -12.95
C THR A 36 -1.47 -11.06 -11.73
N GLU A 37 -2.32 -12.00 -11.30
CA GLU A 37 -3.10 -11.87 -10.05
C GLU A 37 -2.20 -11.84 -8.81
N ASP A 38 -1.06 -12.51 -8.90
CA ASP A 38 -0.04 -12.62 -7.87
C ASP A 38 0.67 -11.29 -7.59
N LEU A 39 1.04 -10.55 -8.63
CA LEU A 39 1.59 -9.19 -8.47
C LEU A 39 0.53 -8.18 -8.00
N THR A 40 -0.74 -8.39 -8.33
CA THR A 40 -1.82 -7.53 -7.83
C THR A 40 -2.07 -7.69 -6.34
N ALA A 41 -1.84 -8.88 -5.77
CA ALA A 41 -2.03 -9.13 -4.34
C ALA A 41 -1.11 -8.24 -3.47
N VAL A 42 0.16 -8.10 -3.85
CA VAL A 42 1.12 -7.25 -3.12
C VAL A 42 0.79 -5.76 -3.27
N LYS A 43 0.50 -5.30 -4.50
CA LYS A 43 0.19 -3.88 -4.76
C LYS A 43 -1.16 -3.44 -4.21
N SER A 44 -2.09 -4.37 -4.01
CA SER A 44 -3.38 -4.11 -3.36
C SER A 44 -3.33 -4.27 -1.83
N SER A 45 -2.16 -4.63 -1.28
CA SER A 45 -2.03 -4.83 0.16
C SER A 45 -2.14 -3.52 0.96
N PRO A 46 -2.67 -3.58 2.19
CA PRO A 46 -2.74 -2.41 3.06
C PRO A 46 -1.37 -1.77 3.37
N ALA A 47 -0.31 -2.56 3.56
CA ALA A 47 1.03 -2.01 3.80
C ALA A 47 1.56 -1.20 2.61
N TYR A 48 1.33 -1.72 1.39
CA TYR A 48 1.72 -1.02 0.16
C TYR A 48 0.93 0.30 0.00
N ALA A 49 -0.37 0.26 0.25
CA ALA A 49 -1.23 1.45 0.18
C ALA A 49 -0.80 2.54 1.17
N GLU A 50 -0.44 2.17 2.40
CA GLU A 50 0.04 3.12 3.42
C GLU A 50 1.33 3.83 2.98
N LEU A 51 2.32 3.09 2.47
CA LEU A 51 3.57 3.69 1.97
C LEU A 51 3.31 4.59 0.76
N GLN A 52 2.44 4.18 -0.15
CA GLN A 52 2.09 4.98 -1.33
C GLN A 52 1.31 6.24 -0.97
N LEU A 53 0.43 6.16 0.04
CA LEU A 53 -0.24 7.34 0.57
C LEU A 53 0.80 8.34 1.09
N LYS A 54 1.71 7.89 1.96
CA LYS A 54 2.73 8.77 2.52
C LYS A 54 3.67 9.37 1.48
N ARG A 55 4.03 8.57 0.47
CA ARG A 55 4.84 9.02 -0.66
C ARG A 55 4.13 10.10 -1.47
N THR A 56 2.85 9.90 -1.74
CA THR A 56 2.02 10.87 -2.50
C THR A 56 1.87 12.18 -1.74
N GLU A 57 1.64 12.14 -0.42
CA GLU A 57 1.61 13.33 0.44
C GLU A 57 2.90 14.13 0.29
N LEU A 58 4.05 13.47 0.44
CA LEU A 58 5.35 14.13 0.37
C LEU A 58 5.69 14.65 -1.02
N LEU A 59 5.26 13.97 -2.09
CA LEU A 59 5.41 14.48 -3.45
C LEU A 59 4.55 15.71 -3.66
N SER A 60 3.30 15.72 -3.18
CA SER A 60 2.45 16.90 -3.24
C SER A 60 3.08 18.09 -2.51
N ASP A 61 3.59 17.87 -1.31
CA ASP A 61 4.30 18.90 -0.54
C ASP A 61 5.56 19.39 -1.25
N LEU A 62 6.33 18.48 -1.86
CA LEU A 62 7.53 18.79 -2.61
C LEU A 62 7.23 19.69 -3.82
N GLU A 63 6.24 19.31 -4.64
CA GLU A 63 5.84 20.09 -5.81
C GLU A 63 5.35 21.49 -5.39
N SER A 64 4.61 21.59 -4.28
CA SER A 64 4.20 22.88 -3.74
C SER A 64 5.39 23.75 -3.31
N LEU A 65 6.38 23.18 -2.63
CA LEU A 65 7.56 23.92 -2.17
C LEU A 65 8.46 24.37 -3.33
N LEU A 66 8.56 23.58 -4.39
CA LEU A 66 9.39 23.90 -5.56
C LEU A 66 8.87 25.09 -6.38
N LEU A 67 7.64 25.55 -6.13
CA LEU A 67 7.12 26.80 -6.70
C LEU A 67 7.76 28.05 -6.08
N GLU A 68 8.14 27.98 -4.80
CA GLU A 68 8.58 29.12 -4.00
C GLU A 68 10.06 29.04 -3.63
N TYR A 69 10.61 27.83 -3.58
CA TYR A 69 11.95 27.56 -3.08
C TYR A 69 12.77 26.74 -4.07
N THR A 70 14.10 26.91 -3.99
CA THR A 70 15.04 26.13 -4.78
C THR A 70 15.39 24.81 -4.08
N GLU A 71 16.03 23.90 -4.82
CA GLU A 71 16.53 22.60 -4.33
C GLU A 71 17.48 22.70 -3.12
N GLU A 72 18.05 23.88 -2.88
CA GLU A 72 18.95 24.11 -1.74
C GLU A 72 18.21 24.24 -0.40
N PHE A 73 16.89 24.50 -0.45
CA PHE A 73 16.08 24.69 0.74
C PHE A 73 16.08 23.43 1.63
N PRO A 74 16.38 23.54 2.95
CA PRO A 74 16.54 22.38 3.82
C PRO A 74 15.35 21.42 3.81
N LYS A 75 14.12 21.95 3.75
CA LYS A 75 12.91 21.13 3.75
C LYS A 75 12.77 20.28 2.48
N ILE A 76 13.15 20.81 1.32
CA ILE A 76 13.15 20.06 0.05
C ILE A 76 14.12 18.87 0.15
N LYS A 77 15.32 19.09 0.70
CA LYS A 77 16.31 18.02 0.94
C LYS A 77 15.78 16.95 1.89
N GLU A 78 15.10 17.34 2.97
CA GLU A 78 14.44 16.40 3.90
C GLU A 78 13.36 15.56 3.23
N ILE A 79 12.47 16.20 2.45
CA ILE A 79 11.39 15.51 1.76
C ILE A 79 11.95 14.51 0.74
N ARG A 80 12.92 14.91 -0.07
CA ARG A 80 13.59 14.01 -1.03
C ARG A 80 14.27 12.82 -0.36
N ASN A 81 14.94 13.04 0.77
CA ASN A 81 15.53 11.96 1.57
C ASN A 81 14.43 10.98 2.03
N THR A 82 13.32 11.49 2.56
CA THR A 82 12.19 10.68 3.02
C THR A 82 11.54 9.88 1.88
N ILE A 83 11.34 10.50 0.71
CA ILE A 83 10.83 9.81 -0.49
C ILE A 83 11.77 8.68 -0.92
N THR A 84 13.09 8.91 -0.88
CA THR A 84 14.07 7.86 -1.22
C THR A 84 13.96 6.66 -0.28
N LEU A 85 13.75 6.90 1.02
CA LEU A 85 13.53 5.85 2.01
C LEU A 85 12.22 5.11 1.79
N LEU A 86 11.13 5.81 1.44
CA LEU A 86 9.85 5.22 1.05
C LEU A 86 9.99 4.34 -0.19
N ASP A 87 10.68 4.81 -1.23
CA ASP A 87 10.89 4.05 -2.47
C ASP A 87 11.65 2.74 -2.21
N ARG A 88 12.67 2.77 -1.33
CA ARG A 88 13.39 1.57 -0.90
C ARG A 88 12.44 0.56 -0.24
N ASP A 89 11.57 1.02 0.64
CA ASP A 89 10.65 0.19 1.40
C ASP A 89 9.49 -0.34 0.55
N ILE A 90 8.97 0.45 -0.39
CA ILE A 90 8.02 0.02 -1.41
C ILE A 90 8.64 -1.08 -2.28
N ALA A 91 9.89 -0.91 -2.69
CA ALA A 91 10.61 -1.92 -3.44
C ALA A 91 10.85 -3.20 -2.63
N ARG A 92 11.08 -3.08 -1.30
CA ARG A 92 11.18 -4.22 -0.38
C ARG A 92 9.87 -5.00 -0.29
N ILE A 93 8.73 -4.33 -0.07
CA ILE A 93 7.42 -4.99 -0.04
C ILE A 93 7.10 -5.64 -1.38
N SER A 94 7.45 -4.99 -2.49
CA SER A 94 7.18 -5.50 -3.84
C SER A 94 7.90 -6.82 -4.15
N LYS A 95 8.90 -7.21 -3.36
CA LYS A 95 9.64 -8.47 -3.48
C LYS A 95 9.04 -9.61 -2.64
N VAL A 96 8.07 -9.33 -1.78
CA VAL A 96 7.38 -10.34 -0.98
C VAL A 96 6.58 -11.25 -1.90
N LYS A 97 6.60 -12.56 -1.62
CA LYS A 97 5.86 -13.52 -2.44
C LYS A 97 4.36 -13.24 -2.34
N PRO A 98 3.60 -13.36 -3.44
CA PRO A 98 2.14 -13.23 -3.44
C PRO A 98 1.44 -14.09 -2.38
N SER A 99 1.92 -15.31 -2.15
CA SER A 99 1.43 -16.23 -1.11
C SER A 99 1.57 -15.71 0.32
N GLU A 100 2.48 -14.76 0.54
CA GLU A 100 2.79 -14.14 1.84
C GLU A 100 2.20 -12.73 1.95
N SER A 101 1.42 -12.28 0.94
CA SER A 101 0.80 -10.94 0.91
C SER A 101 -0.12 -10.67 2.10
N THR A 102 -0.61 -11.70 2.78
CA THR A 102 -1.40 -11.59 4.03
C THR A 102 -0.62 -10.97 5.18
N LYS A 103 0.73 -11.08 5.20
CA LYS A 103 1.61 -10.43 6.17
C LYS A 103 1.68 -8.91 5.96
N LEU A 104 1.34 -8.42 4.77
CA LEU A 104 1.40 -7.01 4.36
C LEU A 104 0.23 -6.18 4.90
N THR A 105 0.06 -6.21 6.21
CA THR A 105 -1.03 -5.57 6.93
C THR A 105 -0.84 -4.05 7.07
N LEU A 106 -1.92 -3.34 7.42
CA LEU A 106 -1.86 -1.91 7.67
C LEU A 106 -0.88 -1.57 8.81
N ALA A 107 -0.84 -2.42 9.85
CA ALA A 107 0.08 -2.25 10.97
C ALA A 107 1.55 -2.33 10.52
N LEU A 108 1.88 -3.24 9.59
CA LEU A 108 3.22 -3.29 8.99
C LEU A 108 3.52 -2.01 8.21
N GLY A 109 2.58 -1.52 7.40
CA GLY A 109 2.72 -0.25 6.68
C GLY A 109 3.06 0.91 7.61
N LYS A 110 2.30 1.04 8.71
CA LYS A 110 2.53 2.07 9.74
C LYS A 110 3.88 1.93 10.43
N LEU A 111 4.28 0.70 10.79
CA LEU A 111 5.60 0.44 11.35
C LEU A 111 6.71 0.90 10.41
N MET A 112 6.59 0.62 9.12
CA MET A 112 7.57 1.02 8.11
C MET A 112 7.62 2.55 7.95
N VAL A 113 6.47 3.23 7.90
CA VAL A 113 6.42 4.70 7.89
C VAL A 113 7.11 5.30 9.12
N THR A 114 6.79 4.82 10.33
CA THR A 114 7.44 5.32 11.56
C THR A 114 8.95 5.04 11.56
N ARG A 115 9.39 3.88 11.06
CA ARG A 115 10.82 3.56 10.90
C ARG A 115 11.51 4.56 9.97
N ILE A 116 10.87 4.92 8.85
CA ILE A 116 11.38 5.89 7.88
C ILE A 116 11.50 7.28 8.51
N GLU A 117 10.50 7.72 9.29
CA GLU A 117 10.56 9.00 9.99
C GLU A 117 11.73 9.06 10.98
N LEU A 118 11.96 7.99 11.74
CA LEU A 118 13.09 7.86 12.65
C LEU A 118 14.44 7.83 11.91
N GLU A 119 14.50 7.20 10.73
CA GLU A 119 15.71 7.18 9.90
C GLU A 119 16.00 8.57 9.31
N ASN A 120 14.95 9.33 8.95
CA ASN A 120 15.10 10.72 8.52
C ASN A 120 15.54 11.64 9.68
N ASP A 121 15.05 11.41 10.90
CA ASP A 121 15.51 12.11 12.10
C ASP A 121 16.98 11.80 12.40
N LEU A 122 17.38 10.53 12.30
CA LEU A 122 18.78 10.12 12.42
C LEU A 122 19.65 10.82 11.37
N TRP A 123 19.21 10.84 10.11
CA TRP A 123 19.92 11.52 9.02
C TRP A 123 20.13 13.01 9.32
N LYS A 124 19.13 13.70 9.86
CA LYS A 124 19.27 15.09 10.31
C LYS A 124 20.31 15.23 11.41
N LEU A 125 20.24 14.37 12.44
CA LEU A 125 21.20 14.39 13.55
C LEU A 125 22.64 14.15 13.08
N GLN A 126 22.85 13.24 12.13
CA GLN A 126 24.18 12.94 11.58
C GLN A 126 24.80 14.08 10.77
N LYS A 127 24.01 15.06 10.33
CA LYS A 127 24.54 16.29 9.74
C LYS A 127 25.14 17.24 10.77
N SER A 128 24.67 17.17 12.01
CA SER A 128 25.06 18.07 13.10
C SER A 128 26.04 17.44 14.08
N TYR A 129 26.00 16.12 14.21
CA TYR A 129 26.75 15.38 15.23
C TYR A 129 27.51 14.20 14.64
N GLN A 130 28.64 13.89 15.26
CA GLN A 130 29.41 12.69 14.98
C GLN A 130 28.70 11.43 15.49
N ASP A 131 29.02 10.29 14.90
CA ASP A 131 28.40 8.99 15.20
C ASP A 131 28.52 8.56 16.68
N GLY A 132 29.52 9.06 17.40
CA GLY A 132 29.72 8.80 18.83
C GLY A 132 28.74 9.52 19.76
N HIS A 133 28.02 10.53 19.27
CA HIS A 133 27.16 11.40 20.07
C HIS A 133 26.00 10.61 20.71
N PRO A 134 25.65 10.86 21.99
CA PRO A 134 24.58 10.12 22.67
C PRO A 134 23.24 10.15 21.93
N GLU A 135 22.88 11.28 21.31
CA GLU A 135 21.61 11.40 20.57
C GLU A 135 21.61 10.58 19.28
N VAL A 136 22.74 10.56 18.55
CA VAL A 136 22.89 9.74 17.34
C VAL A 136 22.79 8.25 17.71
N LYS A 137 23.44 7.83 18.80
CA LYS A 137 23.33 6.45 19.31
C LYS A 137 21.90 6.07 19.69
N ARG A 138 21.19 6.95 20.41
CA ARG A 138 19.79 6.72 20.77
C ARG A 138 18.90 6.63 19.53
N ALA A 139 19.06 7.53 18.57
CA ALA A 139 18.30 7.53 17.32
C ALA A 139 18.55 6.25 16.51
N LYS A 140 19.82 5.84 16.35
CA LYS A 140 20.19 4.56 15.72
C LYS A 140 19.49 3.39 16.39
N LYS A 141 19.49 3.33 17.73
CA LYS A 141 18.84 2.23 18.44
C LYS A 141 17.32 2.20 18.24
N ARG A 142 16.67 3.36 18.15
CA ARG A 142 15.24 3.43 17.84
C ARG A 142 14.93 2.92 16.44
N VAL A 143 15.70 3.30 15.43
CA VAL A 143 15.55 2.78 14.06
C VAL A 143 15.71 1.27 14.04
N GLU A 144 16.73 0.75 14.72
CA GLU A 144 17.03 -0.69 14.79
C GLU A 144 15.86 -1.50 15.37
N VAL A 145 15.23 -1.04 16.46
CA VAL A 145 14.07 -1.74 17.08
C VAL A 145 12.93 -1.95 16.09
N TYR A 146 12.61 -0.92 15.30
CA TYR A 146 11.58 -1.02 14.27
C TYR A 146 12.03 -1.93 13.11
N GLU A 147 13.27 -1.80 12.66
CA GLU A 147 13.82 -2.61 11.57
C GLU A 147 13.84 -4.10 11.92
N THR A 148 14.19 -4.48 13.15
CA THR A 148 14.11 -5.86 13.63
C THR A 148 12.67 -6.37 13.53
N THR A 149 11.71 -5.62 14.08
CA THR A 149 10.30 -6.01 14.05
C THR A 149 9.76 -6.17 12.62
N ILE A 150 10.11 -5.23 11.73
CA ILE A 150 9.71 -5.29 10.31
C ILE A 150 10.34 -6.50 9.61
N SER A 151 11.60 -6.79 9.90
CA SER A 151 12.29 -7.95 9.35
C SER A 151 11.67 -9.27 9.83
N ASP A 152 11.31 -9.36 11.11
CA ASP A 152 10.65 -10.54 11.68
C ASP A 152 9.27 -10.80 11.06
N ILE A 153 8.54 -9.73 10.68
CA ILE A 153 7.25 -9.87 10.00
C ILE A 153 7.43 -10.30 8.55
N LEU A 154 8.46 -9.78 7.86
CA LEU A 154 8.67 -10.03 6.43
C LEU A 154 9.35 -11.37 6.13
N ASN A 155 10.14 -11.91 7.08
CA ASN A 155 10.74 -13.24 7.00
C ASN A 155 9.73 -14.35 7.37
#